data_AF-A0A7V4IBV5-F1
#
_entry.id   AF-A0A7V4IBV5-F1
#
_cell.length_a   1.000
_cell.length_b   1.000
_cell.length_c   1.000
_cell.angle_alpha   90.00
_cell.angle_beta   90.00
_cell.angle_gamma   90.00
#
_symmetry.space_group_name_H-M   'P 1'
#
loop_
_entity.id
_entity.type
_entity.pdbx_description
1 polymer ?
#
loop_
_entity_poly.entity_id
_entity_poly.type
_entity_poly.pdbx_seq_one_letter_code
_entity_poly.pdbx_strand_id
1 'polypeptide(L)' 'MLIKLIIISSLLIALVLMAMGIGILLKKQGRFPETHVGSNPEMRKRGISCAKSVNIGCNTAGNGGCCMNVTE' A
#
# COMPACT_ATOMS: atom_id res chain seq x y z
N MET A 1 -0.50 -41.43 21.04
CA MET A 1 0.30 -40.29 21.55
C MET A 1 0.44 -39.19 20.49
N LEU A 2 0.96 -39.51 19.29
CA LEU A 2 1.14 -38.55 18.20
C LEU A 2 -0.16 -37.88 17.70
N ILE A 3 -1.23 -38.64 17.49
CA ILE A 3 -2.51 -38.10 16.99
C ILE A 3 -3.12 -37.05 17.94
N LYS A 4 -3.04 -37.28 19.26
CA LYS A 4 -3.50 -36.31 20.27
C LYS A 4 -2.70 -35.00 20.20
N LEU A 5 -1.39 -35.09 19.98
CA LEU A 5 -0.52 -33.92 19.85
C LEU A 5 -0.82 -33.13 18.57
N ILE A 6 -1.05 -33.80 17.44
CA ILE A 6 -1.38 -33.14 16.18
C ILE A 6 -2.72 -32.39 16.29
N ILE A 7 -3.73 -33.00 16.92
CA ILE A 7 -5.04 -32.38 17.13
C ILE A 7 -4.93 -31.15 18.04
N ILE A 8 -4.17 -31.24 19.14
CA ILE A 8 -3.96 -30.10 20.05
C ILE A 8 -3.18 -28.97 19.37
N SER A 9 -2.15 -29.31 18.61
CA SER A 9 -1.32 -28.33 17.90
C SER A 9 -2.11 -27.60 16.79
N SER A 10 -2.89 -28.33 15.99
CA SER A 10 -3.67 -27.72 14.91
C SER A 10 -4.75 -26.78 15.42
N LEU A 11 -5.39 -27.10 16.55
CA LEU A 11 -6.39 -26.26 17.21
C LEU A 11 -5.80 -24.92 17.66
N LEU A 12 -4.58 -24.96 18.19
CA LEU A 12 -3.87 -23.78 18.69
C LEU A 12 -3.48 -22.85 17.53
N ILE A 13 -2.94 -23.41 16.44
CA ILE A 13 -2.63 -22.66 15.22
C ILE A 13 -3.89 -22.07 14.60
N ALA A 14 -4.97 -22.85 14.51
CA ALA A 14 -6.24 -22.40 13.95
C ALA A 14 -6.82 -21.21 14.73
N LEU A 15 -6.71 -21.22 16.06
CA LEU A 15 -7.18 -20.12 16.91
C LEU A 15 -6.37 -18.83 16.69
N VAL A 16 -5.05 -18.94 16.54
CA VAL A 16 -4.18 -17.79 16.24
C VAL A 16 -4.50 -17.19 14.86
N LEU A 17 -4.66 -18.04 13.84
CA LEU A 17 -5.01 -17.60 12.48
C LEU A 17 -6.40 -16.97 12.43
N MET A 18 -7.38 -17.51 13.16
CA MET A 18 -8.70 -16.90 13.29
C MET A 18 -8.62 -15.53 13.96
N ALA A 19 -7.92 -15.41 15.09
CA ALA A 19 -7.75 -14.13 15.79
C ALA A 19 -7.07 -13.07 14.90
N MET A 20 -6.03 -13.47 14.16
CA MET A 20 -5.33 -12.60 13.22
C MET A 20 -6.21 -12.20 12.04
N GLY A 21 -6.95 -13.15 11.45
CA GLY A 21 -7.86 -12.91 10.34
C GLY A 21 -9.01 -11.98 10.71
N ILE A 22 -9.60 -12.20 11.89
CA ILE A 22 -10.63 -11.31 12.46
C ILE A 22 -10.04 -9.91 12.70
N GLY A 23 -8.81 -9.79 13.17
CA GLY A 23 -8.12 -8.50 13.32
C GLY A 23 -7.92 -7.75 12.00
N ILE A 24 -7.70 -8.46 10.89
CA ILE A 24 -7.56 -7.88 9.55
C ILE A 24 -8.94 -7.47 8.98
N LEU A 25 -9.95 -8.34 9.11
CA LEU A 25 -11.31 -8.12 8.60
C LEU A 25 -12.10 -7.07 9.40
N LEU A 26 -11.96 -7.06 10.73
CA LEU A 26 -12.66 -6.12 11.61
C LEU A 26 -11.92 -4.79 11.81
N LYS A 27 -10.74 -4.60 11.21
CA LYS A 27 -10.05 -3.31 11.27
C LYS A 27 -10.91 -2.28 10.54
N LYS A 28 -11.70 -1.52 11.32
CA LYS A 28 -12.76 -0.60 10.87
C LYS A 28 -12.33 0.53 9.92
N GLN A 29 -11.03 0.63 9.62
CA GLN A 29 -10.46 1.59 8.67
C GLN A 29 -9.61 0.88 7.59
N GLY A 30 -9.96 -0.36 7.24
CA GLY A 30 -9.34 -1.20 6.22
C GLY A 30 -9.53 -0.72 4.78
N ARG A 31 -9.52 0.60 4.54
CA ARG A 31 -9.20 1.11 3.21
C ARG A 31 -7.72 0.82 3.02
N PHE A 32 -7.39 -0.07 2.08
CA PHE A 32 -6.04 -0.14 1.59
C PHE A 32 -5.64 1.29 1.20
N PRO A 33 -4.54 1.82 1.79
CA PRO A 33 -4.11 3.18 1.49
C PRO A 33 -3.95 3.30 -0.02
N GLU A 34 -4.36 4.45 -0.58
CA GLU A 34 -4.21 4.74 -2.00
C GLU A 34 -2.78 4.42 -2.44
N THR A 35 -2.62 3.39 -3.26
CA THR A 35 -1.31 2.91 -3.74
C THR A 35 -0.70 3.88 -4.74
N HIS A 36 -1.51 4.81 -5.26
CA HIS A 36 -1.06 5.90 -6.08
C HIS A 36 -0.46 7.01 -5.20
N VAL A 37 0.86 7.11 -5.21
CA VAL A 37 1.65 8.05 -4.38
C VAL A 37 1.14 9.50 -4.50
N GLY A 38 0.69 9.92 -5.68
CA GLY A 38 0.16 11.27 -5.92
C GLY A 38 -1.28 11.50 -5.43
N SER A 39 -2.11 10.46 -5.35
CA SER A 39 -3.52 10.58 -4.92
C SER A 39 -3.68 10.45 -3.39
N ASN A 40 -2.67 9.88 -2.72
CA ASN A 40 -2.75 9.60 -1.28
C ASN A 40 -2.44 10.84 -0.42
N PRO A 41 -3.41 11.42 0.30
CA PRO A 41 -3.20 12.61 1.13
C PRO A 41 -2.21 12.36 2.28
N GLU A 42 -2.14 11.14 2.79
CA GLU A 42 -1.21 10.77 3.87
C GLU A 42 0.25 10.72 3.41
N MET A 43 0.50 10.43 2.13
CA MET A 43 1.85 10.45 1.55
C MET A 43 2.29 11.87 1.21
N ARG A 44 1.36 12.73 0.77
CA ARG A 44 1.60 14.15 0.54
C ARG A 44 1.99 14.89 1.83
N LYS A 45 1.34 14.59 2.96
CA LYS A 45 1.70 15.15 4.28
C LYS A 45 3.12 14.79 4.72
N ARG A 46 3.65 13.67 4.25
CA ARG A 46 5.01 13.19 4.53
C ARG A 46 6.04 13.70 3.51
N GLY A 47 5.63 14.54 2.56
CA GLY A 47 6.51 15.10 1.52
C GLY A 47 6.89 14.10 0.41
N ILE A 48 6.21 12.96 0.32
CA ILE A 48 6.51 11.93 -0.68
C ILE A 48 5.67 12.23 -1.93
N SER A 49 6.33 12.70 -3.00
CA SER A 49 5.72 12.96 -4.30
C SER A 49 6.08 11.87 -5.31
N CYS A 50 5.25 11.68 -6.35
CA CYS A 50 5.45 10.66 -7.38
C CYS A 50 6.88 10.69 -7.95
N ALA A 51 7.60 9.57 -7.90
CA ALA A 51 8.94 9.45 -8.50
C ALA A 51 8.97 9.72 -10.02
N LYS A 52 7.82 9.64 -10.70
CA LYS A 52 7.67 9.95 -12.13
C LYS A 52 7.88 11.43 -12.47
N SER A 53 7.80 12.35 -11.49
CA SER A 53 8.05 13.78 -11.73
C SER A 53 9.55 14.13 -11.80
N VAL A 54 10.44 13.20 -11.44
CA VAL A 54 11.88 13.34 -11.70
C VAL A 54 12.14 12.99 -13.16
N ASN A 55 11.90 13.98 -14.01
CA ASN A 55 12.30 14.14 -15.40
C ASN A 55 13.31 13.10 -15.93
N ILE A 56 12.82 12.07 -16.61
CA ILE A 56 13.59 11.42 -17.67
C ILE A 56 13.51 12.30 -18.92
N GLY A 57 14.46 13.24 -19.05
CA GLY A 57 14.86 13.93 -20.29
C GLY A 57 13.80 14.69 -21.10
N CYS A 58 13.83 16.02 -21.06
CA CYS A 58 13.34 16.84 -22.18
C CYS A 58 14.35 16.76 -23.33
N ASN A 59 13.94 16.24 -24.49
CA ASN A 59 14.65 16.46 -25.76
C ASN A 59 13.90 17.57 -26.51
N THR A 60 14.53 18.72 -26.68
CA THR A 60 14.03 19.85 -27.46
C THR A 60 14.13 19.52 -28.95
N ALA A 61 13.18 18.74 -29.46
CA ALA A 61 12.99 18.46 -30.88
C ALA A 61 11.50 18.39 -31.22
N GLY A 62 10.78 19.49 -31.01
CA GLY A 62 9.37 19.57 -31.39
C GLY A 62 8.68 20.79 -30.79
N ASN A 63 8.08 21.59 -31.66
CA ASN A 63 7.30 22.77 -31.31
C ASN A 63 6.10 22.36 -30.40
N GLY A 64 6.06 22.88 -29.17
CA GLY A 64 4.86 22.88 -28.32
C GLY A 64 4.80 21.85 -27.18
N GLY A 65 5.21 22.28 -25.98
CA GLY A 65 4.47 22.05 -24.73
C GLY A 65 4.46 20.65 -24.09
N CYS A 66 5.53 20.29 -23.39
CA CYS A 66 5.48 19.35 -22.26
C CYS A 66 6.32 19.87 -21.09
N CYS A 67 5.91 21.01 -20.52
CA CYS A 67 6.21 21.37 -19.14
C CYS A 67 4.86 21.44 -18.45
N MET A 68 4.52 20.44 -17.63
CA MET A 68 3.32 20.53 -16.79
C MET A 68 3.56 21.64 -15.79
N ASN A 69 2.87 22.74 -16.04
CA ASN A 69 2.73 23.91 -15.20
C ASN A 69 2.26 23.47 -13.80
N VAL A 70 3.12 23.60 -12.79
CA VAL A 70 2.72 23.52 -11.37
C VAL A 70 2.68 24.95 -10.86
N THR A 71 1.61 25.66 -11.23
CA THR A 71 1.12 26.83 -10.49
C THR A 71 0.02 26.36 -9.56
N GLU A 72 0.11 26.79 -8.30
CA GLU A 72 -0.91 26.86 -7.23
C GLU A 72 -2.20 26.02 -7.36
#